data_AF-A0A354Z0X5-F1
#
_entry.id   AF-A0A354Z0X5-F1
#
_cell.length_a   1.000
_cell.length_b   1.000
_cell.length_c   1.000
_cell.angle_alpha   90.00
_cell.angle_beta   90.00
_cell.angle_gamma   90.00
#
_symmetry.space_group_name_H-M   'P 1'
#
loop_
_entity.id
_entity.type
_entity.pdbx_description
1 polymer ?
#
loop_
_entity_poly.entity_id
_entity_poly.type
_entity_poly.pdbx_seq_one_letter_code
_entity_poly.pdbx_strand_id
1 'polypeptide(L)'
;EKIAEAFSSHGLDMEYHCCSSDNQSLDGIVIGQKICILDGTAPHVVDPLFPGAMDEILNLGDFWDSRIIKEHKNEVIKLGQEISRCFSRAYLRLQEAAAAYEEWQSYYKEARDPATVKRNILALSQEILQDCSVSPYELRHLFAAAITPAGPVTRIESL
;
A
#
# COMPACT_ATOMS: atom_id res chain seq x y z
N GLU A 1 11.57 -5.32 -5.43
CA GLU A 1 11.97 -6.73 -5.15
C GLU A 1 13.48 -6.89 -4.96
N LYS A 2 14.33 -6.68 -5.97
CA LYS A 2 15.80 -6.89 -5.85
C LYS A 2 16.48 -6.22 -4.64
N ILE A 3 16.06 -5.00 -4.30
CA ILE A 3 16.59 -4.28 -3.13
C ILE A 3 16.21 -5.03 -1.84
N ALA A 4 14.95 -5.45 -1.72
CA ALA A 4 14.46 -6.20 -0.57
C ALA A 4 15.15 -7.57 -0.44
N GLU A 5 15.32 -8.30 -1.55
CA GLU A 5 16.06 -9.57 -1.58
C GLU A 5 17.52 -9.39 -1.10
N ALA A 6 18.18 -8.33 -1.56
CA ALA A 6 19.54 -8.02 -1.13
C ALA A 6 19.61 -7.82 0.39
N PHE A 7 18.73 -7.01 0.98
CA PHE A 7 18.72 -6.80 2.43
C PHE A 7 18.27 -8.02 3.23
N SER A 8 17.29 -8.77 2.73
CA SER A 8 16.83 -10.02 3.32
C SER A 8 17.96 -11.06 3.39
N SER A 9 18.80 -11.16 2.34
CA SER A 9 19.97 -12.04 2.33
C SER A 9 21.03 -11.69 3.37
N HIS A 10 21.01 -10.46 3.88
CA HIS A 10 21.87 -10.00 4.99
C HIS A 10 21.22 -10.20 6.37
N GLY A 11 20.07 -10.89 6.45
CA GLY A 11 19.37 -11.18 7.70
C GLY A 11 18.59 -10.00 8.27
N LEU A 12 18.31 -8.97 7.46
CA LEU A 12 17.45 -7.86 7.89
C LEU A 12 15.98 -8.20 7.68
N ASP A 13 15.16 -7.75 8.64
CA ASP A 13 13.71 -7.83 8.58
C ASP A 13 13.16 -6.89 7.49
N MET A 14 12.15 -7.36 6.75
CA MET A 14 11.61 -6.69 5.57
C MET A 14 10.09 -6.66 5.64
N GLU A 15 9.52 -5.46 5.54
CA GLU A 15 8.07 -5.25 5.42
C GLU A 15 7.78 -4.72 4.01
N TYR A 16 6.75 -5.29 3.35
CA TYR A 16 6.42 -5.01 1.96
C TYR A 16 5.09 -4.26 1.85
N HIS A 17 5.10 -3.13 1.15
CA HIS A 17 3.90 -2.34 0.89
C HIS A 17 3.47 -2.49 -0.57
N CYS A 18 2.41 -3.25 -0.80
CA CYS A 18 1.89 -3.53 -2.13
C CYS A 18 1.14 -2.34 -2.73
N CYS A 19 1.24 -2.21 -4.05
CA CYS A 19 0.49 -1.21 -4.80
C CYS A 19 -1.00 -1.57 -4.86
N SER A 20 -1.86 -0.61 -4.56
CA SER A 20 -3.32 -0.77 -4.63
C SER A 20 -3.86 -0.81 -6.08
N SER A 21 -3.07 -0.31 -7.03
CA SER A 21 -3.45 -0.22 -8.44
C SER A 21 -2.90 -1.36 -9.29
N ASP A 22 -1.74 -1.91 -8.92
CA ASP A 22 -1.15 -3.11 -9.51
C ASP A 22 -0.83 -4.12 -8.40
N ASN A 23 -1.64 -5.19 -8.34
CA ASN A 23 -1.56 -6.20 -7.31
C ASN A 23 -0.25 -6.97 -7.26
N GLN A 24 0.57 -6.90 -8.32
CA GLN A 24 1.87 -7.55 -8.40
C GLN A 24 3.04 -6.57 -8.14
N SER A 25 2.76 -5.28 -7.95
CA SER A 25 3.76 -4.26 -7.71
C SER A 25 3.86 -3.86 -6.24
N LEU A 26 4.96 -3.18 -5.90
CA LEU A 26 5.26 -2.63 -4.59
C LEU A 26 5.37 -1.11 -4.68
N ASP A 27 4.65 -0.40 -3.81
CA ASP A 27 4.79 1.05 -3.61
C ASP A 27 5.91 1.37 -2.62
N GLY A 28 6.33 0.39 -1.80
CA GLY A 28 7.44 0.61 -0.88
C GLY A 28 7.89 -0.63 -0.13
N ILE A 29 9.05 -0.48 0.52
CA ILE A 29 9.63 -1.47 1.43
C ILE A 29 10.17 -0.78 2.68
N VAL A 30 10.02 -1.43 3.82
CA VAL A 30 10.64 -1.00 5.09
C VAL A 30 11.68 -2.03 5.49
N ILE A 31 12.88 -1.55 5.82
CA ILE A 31 14.04 -2.34 6.18
C ILE A 31 14.33 -2.15 7.67
N GLY A 32 14.23 -3.23 8.44
CA GLY A 32 14.55 -3.25 9.88
C GLY A 32 13.80 -2.22 10.72
N GLN A 33 12.60 -1.82 10.28
CA GLN A 33 11.76 -0.78 10.89
C GLN A 33 12.46 0.58 11.07
N LYS A 34 13.45 0.89 10.23
CA LYS A 34 14.28 2.10 10.33
C LYS A 34 14.37 2.88 9.04
N ILE A 35 14.47 2.17 7.91
CA ILE A 35 14.64 2.77 6.59
C ILE A 35 13.42 2.41 5.76
N CYS A 36 12.83 3.41 5.12
CA CYS A 36 11.74 3.21 4.18
C CYS A 36 12.21 3.64 2.79
N ILE A 37 11.93 2.81 1.78
CA ILE A 37 12.12 3.14 0.38
C ILE A 37 10.75 3.13 -0.26
N LEU A 38 10.37 4.25 -0.87
CA LEU A 38 9.05 4.48 -1.45
C LEU A 38 9.17 4.77 -2.94
N ASP A 39 8.19 4.33 -3.71
CA ASP A 39 7.96 4.83 -5.06
C ASP A 39 7.39 6.24 -4.98
N GLY A 40 8.21 7.23 -5.35
CA GLY A 40 7.82 8.64 -5.40
C GLY A 40 7.24 9.07 -6.75
N THR A 41 6.93 8.15 -7.65
CA THR A 41 6.39 8.48 -8.98
C THR A 41 4.88 8.68 -8.95
N ALA A 42 4.35 9.44 -9.92
CA ALA A 42 2.91 9.64 -10.04
C ALA A 42 2.19 8.29 -10.25
N PRO A 43 1.05 8.04 -9.57
CA PRO A 43 0.25 8.98 -8.79
C PRO A 43 0.64 9.11 -7.30
N HIS A 44 1.61 8.32 -6.83
CA HIS A 44 2.00 8.20 -5.41
C HIS A 44 3.15 9.15 -5.04
N VAL A 45 3.03 10.43 -5.42
CA VAL A 45 4.10 11.41 -5.18
C VAL A 45 4.25 11.65 -3.67
N VAL A 46 5.42 11.29 -3.14
CA VAL A 46 5.85 11.60 -1.78
C VAL A 46 7.04 12.54 -1.88
N ASP A 47 6.84 13.80 -1.53
CA ASP A 47 7.94 14.75 -1.46
C ASP A 47 8.68 14.60 -0.12
N PRO A 48 10.03 14.57 -0.12
CA PRO A 48 10.82 14.59 1.11
C PRO A 48 10.52 15.83 1.94
N LEU A 49 10.31 15.65 3.25
CA LEU A 49 10.06 16.75 4.18
C LEU A 49 11.37 17.46 4.56
N PHE A 50 12.46 16.70 4.68
CA PHE A 50 13.78 17.21 5.04
C PHE A 50 14.87 16.64 4.11
N PRO A 51 14.87 17.03 2.82
CA PRO A 51 15.83 16.52 1.84
C PRO A 51 17.28 16.80 2.26
N GLY A 52 18.13 15.78 2.22
CA GLY A 52 19.55 15.85 2.55
C GLY A 52 19.88 15.88 4.05
N ALA A 53 18.86 16.03 4.92
CA ALA A 53 19.02 15.96 6.38
C ALA A 53 18.51 14.62 6.94
N MET A 54 17.35 14.15 6.45
CA MET A 54 16.77 12.85 6.81
C MET A 54 16.31 12.06 5.58
N ASP A 55 15.82 12.75 4.56
CA ASP A 55 15.27 12.12 3.35
C ASP A 55 16.24 12.25 2.17
N GLU A 56 16.24 11.26 1.28
CA GLU A 56 17.08 11.26 0.07
C GLU A 56 16.22 10.92 -1.15
N ILE A 57 16.37 11.72 -2.21
CA ILE A 57 15.79 11.40 -3.53
C ILE A 57 16.83 10.66 -4.34
N LEU A 58 16.53 9.40 -4.67
CA LEU A 58 17.30 8.64 -5.64
C LEU A 58 16.79 8.94 -7.05
N ASN A 59 17.46 9.86 -7.76
CA ASN A 59 17.10 10.22 -9.12
C ASN A 59 17.61 9.19 -10.14
N LEU A 60 16.78 8.20 -10.46
CA LEU A 60 17.11 7.22 -11.50
C LEU A 60 17.10 7.81 -12.92
N GLY A 61 16.58 9.04 -13.09
CA GLY A 61 16.57 9.76 -14.36
C GLY A 61 17.96 10.12 -14.88
N ASP A 62 18.95 10.19 -13.98
CA ASP A 62 20.35 10.47 -14.36
C ASP A 62 20.96 9.35 -15.21
N PHE A 63 20.36 8.17 -15.21
CA PHE A 63 20.81 7.00 -15.98
C PHE A 63 20.06 6.79 -17.30
N TRP A 64 19.17 7.72 -17.70
CA TRP A 64 18.42 7.62 -18.96
C TRP A 64 19.28 7.96 -20.18
N ASP A 65 19.11 7.22 -21.29
CA ASP A 65 19.59 7.69 -22.59
C ASP A 65 18.59 8.70 -23.17
N SER A 66 18.86 9.98 -22.87
CA SER A 66 18.01 11.09 -23.31
C SER A 66 17.87 11.21 -24.83
N ARG A 67 18.78 10.64 -25.63
CA ARG A 67 18.69 10.70 -27.09
C ARG A 67 17.57 9.81 -27.59
N ILE A 68 17.53 8.56 -27.12
CA ILE A 68 16.50 7.58 -27.45
C ILE A 68 15.11 8.11 -27.02
N ILE A 69 15.01 8.63 -25.79
CA ILE A 69 13.73 9.16 -25.29
C ILE A 69 13.26 10.36 -26.13
N LYS A 70 14.16 11.24 -26.55
CA LYS A 70 13.82 12.40 -27.39
C LYS A 70 13.30 12.00 -28.77
N GLU A 71 13.85 10.95 -29.37
CA GLU A 71 13.37 10.41 -30.65
C GLU A 71 11.89 9.97 -30.56
N HIS A 72 11.49 9.42 -29.41
CA HIS A 72 10.13 8.96 -29.14
C HIS A 72 9.27 9.96 -28.34
N LYS A 73 9.69 11.23 -28.22
CA LYS A 73 9.05 12.23 -27.34
C LYS A 73 7.53 12.31 -27.49
N ASN A 74 7.03 12.38 -28.73
CA ASN A 74 5.60 12.54 -28.99
C ASN A 74 4.79 11.31 -28.57
N GLU A 75 5.35 10.12 -28.75
CA GLU A 75 4.75 8.86 -28.34
C GLU A 75 4.70 8.76 -26.81
N VAL A 76 5.80 9.08 -26.13
CA VAL A 76 5.87 9.11 -24.66
C VAL A 76 4.82 10.06 -24.08
N ILE A 77 4.70 11.28 -24.62
CA ILE A 77 3.70 12.25 -24.15
C ILE A 77 2.29 11.72 -24.37
N LYS A 78 2.00 11.17 -25.55
CA LYS A 78 0.68 10.62 -25.88
C LYS A 78 0.30 9.48 -24.94
N LEU A 79 1.20 8.51 -24.75
CA LEU A 79 0.99 7.38 -23.85
C LEU A 79 0.81 7.85 -22.41
N GLY A 80 1.61 8.82 -21.94
CA GLY A 80 1.46 9.39 -20.60
C GLY A 80 0.07 10.01 -20.37
N GLN A 81 -0.47 10.74 -21.36
CA GLN A 81 -1.83 11.29 -21.30
C GLN A 81 -2.90 10.21 -21.30
N GLU A 82 -2.73 9.15 -22.11
CA GLU A 82 -3.65 8.03 -22.16
C GLU A 82 -3.68 7.25 -20.84
N ILE A 83 -2.50 6.96 -20.28
CA ILE A 83 -2.31 6.33 -18.97
C ILE A 83 -3.01 7.14 -17.89
N SER A 84 -2.74 8.45 -17.83
CA SER A 84 -3.36 9.36 -16.85
C SER A 84 -4.89 9.32 -16.92
N ARG A 85 -5.47 9.41 -18.13
CA ARG A 85 -6.92 9.33 -18.33
C ARG A 85 -7.50 7.97 -17.90
N CYS A 86 -6.80 6.88 -18.20
CA CYS A 86 -7.22 5.54 -17.82
C CYS A 86 -7.19 5.36 -16.29
N PHE A 87 -6.13 5.82 -15.62
CA PHE A 87 -6.06 5.83 -14.16
C PHE A 87 -7.21 6.63 -13.54
N SER A 88 -7.47 7.86 -13.99
CA SER A 88 -8.59 8.65 -13.45
C SER A 88 -9.93 7.90 -13.57
N ARG A 89 -10.18 7.23 -14.70
CA ARG A 89 -11.39 6.43 -14.90
C ARG A 89 -11.42 5.20 -14.00
N ALA A 90 -10.31 4.51 -13.82
CA ALA A 90 -10.22 3.34 -12.97
C ALA A 90 -10.52 3.70 -11.51
N TYR A 91 -9.93 4.77 -10.99
CA TYR A 91 -10.18 5.24 -9.61
C TYR A 91 -11.64 5.67 -9.39
N LEU A 92 -12.30 6.28 -10.39
CA LEU A 92 -13.74 6.55 -10.32
C LEU A 92 -14.56 5.26 -10.19
N ARG A 93 -14.21 4.19 -10.92
CA ARG A 93 -14.88 2.89 -10.79
C ARG A 93 -14.61 2.20 -9.47
N LEU A 94 -13.39 2.31 -8.95
CA LEU A 94 -13.07 1.79 -7.61
C LEU A 94 -13.87 2.53 -6.52
N GLN A 95 -14.07 3.85 -6.68
CA GLN A 95 -14.92 4.63 -5.77
C GLN A 95 -16.39 4.18 -5.82
N GLU A 96 -16.94 3.92 -7.00
CA GLU A 96 -18.29 3.36 -7.15
C GLU A 96 -18.40 1.98 -6.50
N ALA A 97 -17.40 1.11 -6.68
CA ALA A 97 -17.34 -0.20 -6.04
C ALA A 97 -17.27 -0.09 -4.51
N ALA A 98 -16.48 0.85 -3.99
CA ALA A 98 -16.40 1.13 -2.55
C ALA A 98 -17.77 1.58 -2.00
N ALA A 99 -18.48 2.47 -2.69
CA ALA A 99 -19.81 2.92 -2.27
C ALA A 99 -20.82 1.76 -2.24
N ALA A 100 -20.84 0.91 -3.26
CA ALA A 100 -21.69 -0.27 -3.29
C ALA A 100 -21.34 -1.26 -2.15
N TYR A 101 -20.04 -1.42 -1.86
CA TYR A 101 -19.58 -2.25 -0.75
C TYR A 101 -20.02 -1.71 0.62
N GLU A 102 -19.94 -0.38 0.82
CA GLU A 102 -20.42 0.29 2.03
C GLU A 102 -21.93 0.17 2.20
N GLU A 103 -22.70 0.34 1.12
CA GLU A 103 -24.15 0.11 1.12
C GLU A 103 -24.46 -1.33 1.55
N TRP A 104 -23.81 -2.32 0.94
CA TRP A 104 -24.00 -3.71 1.31
C TRP A 104 -23.66 -3.99 2.78
N GLN A 105 -22.59 -3.37 3.31
CA GLN A 105 -22.25 -3.46 4.74
C GLN A 105 -23.31 -2.84 5.66
N SER A 106 -24.06 -1.84 5.20
CA SER A 106 -25.07 -1.16 6.02
C SER A 106 -26.20 -2.12 6.44
N TYR A 107 -26.65 -3.00 5.56
CA TYR A 107 -27.70 -3.99 5.87
C TYR A 107 -27.28 -4.93 7.00
N TYR A 108 -26.01 -5.35 7.03
CA TYR A 108 -25.50 -6.17 8.12
C TYR A 108 -25.38 -5.38 9.43
N LYS A 109 -25.05 -4.10 9.37
CA LYS A 109 -24.99 -3.25 10.57
C LYS A 109 -26.37 -3.10 11.22
N GLU A 110 -27.43 -2.99 10.42
CA GLU A 110 -28.81 -2.92 10.91
C GLU A 110 -29.26 -4.23 11.59
N ALA A 111 -28.87 -5.37 11.02
CA ALA A 111 -29.21 -6.69 11.58
C ALA A 111 -28.34 -7.12 12.77
N ARG A 112 -27.24 -6.40 13.05
CA ARG A 112 -26.27 -6.77 14.08
C ARG A 112 -26.67 -6.18 15.44
N ASP A 113 -26.68 -7.00 16.48
CA ASP A 113 -26.69 -6.53 17.87
C ASP A 113 -25.26 -6.14 18.30
N PRO A 114 -24.94 -4.83 18.44
CA PRO A 114 -23.59 -4.40 18.77
C PRO A 114 -23.16 -4.83 20.18
N ALA A 115 -24.10 -4.93 21.12
CA ALA A 115 -23.82 -5.31 22.50
C ALA A 115 -23.41 -6.79 22.58
N THR A 116 -24.16 -7.66 21.89
CA THR A 116 -23.81 -9.09 21.80
C THR A 116 -22.47 -9.30 21.12
N VAL A 117 -22.20 -8.60 20.00
CA VAL A 117 -20.90 -8.78 19.34
C VAL A 117 -19.75 -8.26 20.20
N LYS A 118 -19.89 -7.11 20.87
CA LYS A 118 -18.86 -6.60 21.78
C LYS A 118 -18.59 -7.58 22.94
N ARG A 119 -19.65 -8.14 23.52
CA ARG A 119 -19.55 -9.17 24.56
C ARG A 119 -18.79 -10.40 24.07
N ASN A 120 -19.12 -10.90 22.88
CA ASN A 120 -18.46 -12.07 22.30
C ASN A 120 -17.00 -11.78 21.94
N ILE A 121 -16.68 -10.59 21.41
CA ILE A 121 -15.30 -10.17 21.16
C ILE A 121 -14.49 -10.20 22.46
N LEU A 122 -14.99 -9.58 23.53
CA LEU A 122 -14.28 -9.56 24.82
C LEU A 122 -14.08 -10.97 25.39
N ALA A 123 -15.10 -11.82 25.34
CA ALA A 123 -15.01 -13.20 25.84
C ALA A 123 -13.98 -14.01 25.05
N LEU A 124 -14.03 -13.96 23.71
CA LEU A 124 -13.09 -14.66 22.84
C LEU A 124 -11.67 -14.11 22.96
N SER A 125 -11.50 -12.79 23.07
CA SER A 125 -10.19 -12.18 23.28
C SER A 125 -9.59 -12.61 24.62
N GLN A 126 -10.40 -12.68 25.68
CA GLN A 126 -9.94 -13.18 26.98
C GLN A 126 -9.55 -14.66 26.89
N GLU A 127 -10.34 -15.50 26.24
CA GLU A 127 -10.05 -16.94 26.09
C GLU A 127 -8.79 -17.20 25.23
N ILE A 128 -8.69 -16.56 24.07
CA ILE A 128 -7.61 -16.81 23.10
C ILE A 128 -6.29 -16.18 23.57
N LEU A 129 -6.35 -15.02 24.24
CA LEU A 129 -5.17 -14.25 24.63
C LEU A 129 -4.85 -14.33 26.13
N GLN A 130 -5.49 -15.24 26.89
CA GLN A 130 -5.34 -15.34 28.35
C GLN A 130 -3.87 -15.46 28.80
N ASP A 131 -3.06 -16.17 28.04
CA ASP A 131 -1.66 -16.47 28.34
C ASP A 131 -0.69 -15.55 27.57
N CYS A 132 -1.23 -14.60 26.79
CA CYS A 132 -0.43 -13.63 26.06
C CYS A 132 -0.06 -12.45 26.98
N SER A 133 1.23 -12.09 27.00
CA SER A 133 1.66 -10.84 27.61
C SER A 133 1.21 -9.64 26.77
N VAL A 134 0.94 -8.51 27.42
CA VAL A 134 0.76 -7.24 26.72
C VAL A 134 1.99 -6.95 25.89
N SER A 135 1.79 -6.67 24.61
CA SER A 135 2.88 -6.30 23.70
C SER A 135 3.56 -5.03 24.22
N PRO A 136 4.90 -5.01 24.34
CA PRO A 136 5.64 -3.81 24.70
C PRO A 136 5.76 -2.82 23.51
N TYR A 137 5.33 -3.24 22.32
CA TYR A 137 5.41 -2.46 21.09
C TYR A 137 4.22 -1.51 20.95
N GLU A 138 4.46 -0.35 20.34
CA GLU A 138 3.41 0.60 20.01
C GLU A 138 2.45 0.04 18.96
N LEU A 139 1.17 0.45 19.07
CA LEU A 139 0.15 0.09 18.08
C LEU A 139 0.48 0.76 16.75
N ARG A 140 0.57 -0.05 15.68
CA ARG A 140 0.74 0.42 14.31
C ARG A 140 -0.57 0.28 13.54
N HIS A 141 -0.88 1.26 12.70
CA HIS A 141 -1.99 1.21 11.75
C HIS A 141 -1.44 0.99 10.35
N LEU A 142 -1.69 -0.18 9.79
CA LEU A 142 -1.20 -0.58 8.47
C LEU A 142 -2.35 -0.86 7.51
N PHE A 143 -2.11 -0.59 6.22
CA PHE A 143 -3.05 -0.87 5.14
C PHE A 143 -2.82 -2.28 4.62
N ALA A 144 -3.39 -3.27 5.31
CA ALA A 144 -3.26 -4.68 4.93
C ALA A 144 -4.16 -5.09 3.76
N ALA A 145 -5.15 -4.27 3.38
CA ALA A 145 -6.13 -4.63 2.37
C ALA A 145 -6.64 -3.41 1.58
N ALA A 146 -7.02 -3.65 0.32
CA ALA A 146 -7.61 -2.66 -0.57
C ALA A 146 -8.62 -3.29 -1.54
N ILE A 147 -9.52 -2.48 -2.09
CA ILE A 147 -10.32 -2.86 -3.26
C ILE A 147 -9.48 -2.52 -4.49
N THR A 148 -9.10 -3.56 -5.23
CA THR A 148 -8.20 -3.48 -6.38
C THR A 148 -8.96 -3.82 -7.67
N PRO A 149 -8.34 -3.71 -8.86
CA PRO A 149 -8.93 -4.23 -10.10
C PRO A 149 -9.28 -5.73 -10.06
N ALA A 150 -8.66 -6.52 -9.16
CA ALA A 150 -9.01 -7.92 -8.93
C ALA A 150 -10.08 -8.14 -7.83
N GLY A 151 -10.67 -7.06 -7.31
CA GLY A 151 -11.56 -7.08 -6.16
C GLY A 151 -10.83 -6.86 -4.82
N PRO A 152 -11.45 -7.21 -3.68
CA PRO A 152 -10.84 -7.08 -2.37
C PRO A 152 -9.62 -8.01 -2.25
N VAL A 153 -8.45 -7.43 -1.97
CA VAL A 153 -7.19 -8.16 -1.77
C VAL A 153 -6.65 -7.83 -0.39
N THR A 154 -6.16 -8.85 0.32
CA THR A 154 -5.46 -8.72 1.60
C THR A 154 -4.04 -9.25 1.47
N ARG A 155 -3.11 -8.57 2.12
CA ARG A 155 -1.67 -8.86 2.18
C ARG A 155 -1.18 -8.88 3.63
N ILE A 156 -2.05 -9.27 4.56
CA ILE A 156 -1.71 -9.30 6.00
C ILE A 156 -0.53 -10.23 6.31
N GLU A 157 -0.28 -11.25 5.49
CA GLU A 157 0.84 -12.18 5.65
C GLU A 157 2.19 -11.56 5.26
N SER A 158 2.21 -10.42 4.57
CA SER A 158 3.43 -9.73 4.17
C SER A 158 3.75 -8.49 5.02
N LEU A 159 3.04 -8.31 6.13
CA LEU A 159 3.18 -7.22 7.10
C LEU A 159 3.70 -7.72 8.46
#